data_AF-A0A7Z6QK91-F1
#
_entry.id   AF-A0A7Z6QK91-F1
#
_cell.length_a   1.000
_cell.length_b   1.000
_cell.length_c   1.000
_cell.angle_alpha   90.00
_cell.angle_beta   90.00
_cell.angle_gamma   90.00
#
_symmetry.space_group_name_H-M   'P 1'
#
loop_
_entity.id
_entity.type
_entity.pdbx_description
1 polymer ?
#
loop_
_entity_poly.entity_id
_entity_poly.type
_entity_poly.pdbx_seq_one_letter_code
_entity_poly.pdbx_strand_id
1 'polypeptide(L)'
;MEDESKDVMDLIWDRTLELFIKIHDCPDNPEYFERLVHWLNEDPAHLKAFNELGQIWISTGIALAREVGQPLIDLERDQAPLMMH
;
A
#
# COMPACT_ATOMS: atom_id res chain seq x y z
N MET A 1 26.57 2.89 10.22
CA MET A 1 25.28 3.42 10.74
C MET A 1 24.33 3.81 9.62
N GLU A 2 24.77 4.34 8.47
CA GLU A 2 23.87 4.54 7.30
C GLU A 2 23.51 3.23 6.57
N ASP A 3 24.48 2.33 6.36
CA ASP A 3 24.22 1.06 5.65
C ASP A 3 23.21 0.16 6.38
N GLU A 4 23.34 0.00 7.70
CA GLU A 4 22.41 -0.80 8.51
C GLU A 4 20.98 -0.25 8.47
N SER A 5 20.82 1.08 8.39
CA SER A 5 19.50 1.70 8.26
C SER A 5 18.88 1.47 6.89
N LYS A 6 19.70 1.38 5.84
CA LYS A 6 19.23 1.11 4.49
C LYS A 6 18.79 -0.35 4.36
N ASP A 7 19.57 -1.28 4.90
CA ASP A 7 19.23 -2.71 4.90
C ASP A 7 17.92 -2.98 5.65
N VAL A 8 17.68 -2.30 6.78
CA VAL A 8 16.40 -2.41 7.51
C VAL A 8 15.23 -1.87 6.68
N MET A 9 15.41 -0.74 5.99
CA MET A 9 14.37 -0.18 5.13
C MET A 9 14.05 -1.08 3.94
N ASP A 10 15.05 -1.69 3.32
CA ASP A 10 14.87 -2.63 2.21
C ASP A 10 14.06 -3.86 2.68
N LEU A 11 14.36 -4.40 3.87
CA LEU A 11 13.58 -5.51 4.45
C LEU A 11 12.12 -5.14 4.75
N ILE A 12 11.87 -3.91 5.22
CA ILE A 12 10.50 -3.41 5.45
C ILE A 12 9.76 -3.32 4.12
N TRP A 13 10.42 -2.87 3.05
CA TRP A 13 9.82 -2.78 1.71
C TRP A 13 9.53 -4.15 1.10
N ASP A 14 10.47 -5.09 1.21
CA ASP A 14 10.28 -6.46 0.75
C ASP A 14 9.07 -7.10 1.42
N ARG A 15 8.96 -6.93 2.75
CA ARG A 15 7.82 -7.48 3.51
C ARG A 15 6.50 -6.78 3.17
N THR A 16 6.54 -5.47 2.96
CA THR A 16 5.39 -4.66 2.52
C THR A 16 4.82 -5.19 1.21
N LEU A 17 5.68 -5.41 0.21
CA LEU A 17 5.31 -5.95 -1.09
C LEU A 17 4.77 -7.38 -0.99
N GLU A 18 5.43 -8.24 -0.22
CA GLU A 18 4.99 -9.63 -0.01
C GLU A 18 3.56 -9.69 0.57
N LEU A 19 3.27 -8.90 1.60
CA LEU A 19 1.96 -8.87 2.24
C LEU A 19 0.89 -8.29 1.31
N PHE A 20 1.22 -7.22 0.58
CA PHE A 20 0.31 -6.63 -0.40
C PHE A 20 -0.06 -7.61 -1.51
N ILE A 21 0.92 -8.29 -2.12
CA ILE A 21 0.68 -9.27 -3.19
C ILE A 21 -0.20 -10.41 -2.69
N LYS A 22 0.04 -10.93 -1.49
CA LYS A 22 -0.77 -12.04 -0.93
C LYS A 22 -2.24 -11.65 -0.74
N ILE A 23 -2.50 -10.44 -0.25
CA ILE A 23 -3.87 -9.94 -0.07
C ILE A 23 -4.50 -9.66 -1.43
N HIS A 24 -3.75 -9.08 -2.37
CA HIS A 24 -4.23 -8.80 -3.70
C HIS A 24 -4.60 -10.07 -4.48
N ASP A 25 -3.76 -11.10 -4.41
CA ASP A 25 -3.95 -12.36 -5.14
C ASP A 25 -5.01 -13.27 -4.48
N CYS A 26 -5.26 -13.10 -3.19
CA CYS A 26 -6.22 -13.90 -2.43
C CYS A 26 -6.95 -13.06 -1.38
N PRO A 27 -7.85 -12.14 -1.80
CA PRO A 27 -8.50 -11.19 -0.90
C PRO A 27 -9.46 -11.86 0.09
N ASP A 28 -9.96 -13.05 -0.23
CA ASP A 28 -10.89 -13.80 0.62
C ASP A 28 -10.19 -14.63 1.71
N ASN A 29 -8.85 -14.62 1.78
CA ASN A 29 -8.12 -15.33 2.82
C ASN A 29 -7.94 -14.45 4.08
N PRO A 30 -8.66 -14.72 5.18
CA PRO A 30 -8.57 -13.92 6.39
C PRO A 30 -7.19 -13.96 7.05
N GLU A 31 -6.43 -15.05 6.90
CA GLU A 31 -5.10 -15.19 7.51
C GLU A 31 -4.12 -14.15 6.96
N TYR A 32 -4.23 -13.78 5.68
CA TYR A 32 -3.37 -12.76 5.08
C TYR A 32 -3.68 -11.37 5.62
N PHE A 33 -4.96 -11.07 5.84
CA PHE A 33 -5.38 -9.83 6.46
C PHE A 33 -4.93 -9.75 7.93
N GLU A 34 -5.11 -10.82 8.71
CA GLU A 34 -4.64 -10.89 10.10
C GLU A 34 -3.12 -10.71 10.21
N ARG A 35 -2.36 -11.35 9.31
CA ARG A 35 -0.89 -11.20 9.25
C ARG A 35 -0.46 -9.78 8.91
N LEU A 36 -1.17 -9.11 7.99
CA LEU A 36 -0.91 -7.70 7.70
C LEU A 36 -1.17 -6.84 8.94
N VAL A 37 -2.35 -6.96 9.54
CA VAL A 37 -2.72 -6.18 10.73
C VAL A 37 -1.73 -6.40 11.86
N HIS A 38 -1.29 -7.64 12.09
CA HIS A 38 -0.29 -7.94 13.09
C HIS A 38 1.03 -7.20 12.80
N TRP A 39 1.56 -7.35 11.58
CA TRP A 39 2.82 -6.73 11.18
C TRP A 39 2.77 -5.19 11.23
N LEU A 40 1.67 -4.58 10.80
CA LEU A 40 1.49 -3.12 10.84
C LEU A 40 1.48 -2.55 12.27
N ASN A 41 1.09 -3.36 13.27
CA ASN A 41 1.07 -2.93 14.68
C ASN A 41 2.42 -3.09 15.39
N GLU A 42 3.40 -3.76 14.79
CA GLU A 42 4.71 -3.99 15.41
C GLU A 42 5.61 -2.75 15.40
N ASP A 43 5.58 -1.95 14.32
CA ASP A 43 6.44 -0.79 14.15
C ASP A 43 5.75 0.30 13.30
N PRO A 44 5.79 1.59 13.72
CA PRO A 44 5.30 2.70 12.90
C PRO A 44 5.89 2.78 11.49
N ALA A 45 7.13 2.32 11.28
CA ALA A 45 7.77 2.26 9.98
C ALA A 45 7.07 1.27 9.02
N HIS A 46 6.49 0.18 9.54
CA HIS A 46 5.71 -0.78 8.76
C HIS A 46 4.44 -0.12 8.19
N LEU A 47 3.70 0.59 9.05
CA LEU A 47 2.51 1.34 8.64
C LEU A 47 2.86 2.42 7.61
N LYS A 48 3.96 3.13 7.81
CA LYS A 48 4.44 4.14 6.86
C LYS A 48 4.73 3.52 5.49
N ALA A 49 5.52 2.45 5.43
CA ALA A 49 5.86 1.78 4.17
C ALA A 49 4.61 1.24 3.45
N PHE A 50 3.67 0.64 4.18
CA PHE A 50 2.43 0.12 3.60
C PHE A 50 1.53 1.23 3.04
N ASN A 51 1.43 2.36 3.74
CA ASN A 51 0.70 3.54 3.24
C ASN A 51 1.35 4.13 1.99
N GLU A 52 2.68 4.22 1.94
CA GLU A 52 3.42 4.67 0.76
C GLU A 52 3.18 3.73 -0.43
N LEU A 53 3.20 2.42 -0.23
CA LEU A 53 2.86 1.45 -1.28
C LEU A 53 1.43 1.66 -1.79
N GLY A 54 0.45 1.83 -0.90
CA GLY A 54 -0.95 2.09 -1.28
C GLY A 54 -1.10 3.35 -2.13
N GLN A 55 -0.39 4.43 -1.78
CA GLN A 55 -0.39 5.67 -2.57
C GLN A 55 0.22 5.47 -3.96
N ILE A 56 1.33 4.73 -4.06
CA ILE A 56 1.97 4.40 -5.34
C ILE A 56 1.00 3.59 -6.21
N TRP A 57 0.35 2.57 -5.64
CA TRP A 57 -0.61 1.72 -6.35
C TRP A 57 -1.78 2.52 -6.93
N ILE A 58 -2.43 3.35 -6.10
CA ILE A 58 -3.55 4.20 -6.51
C ILE A 58 -3.11 5.19 -7.60
N SER A 59 -2.00 5.89 -7.38
CA SER A 59 -1.49 6.90 -8.32
C SER A 59 -1.15 6.29 -9.68
N THR A 60 -0.57 5.09 -9.68
CA THR A 60 -0.26 4.34 -10.90
C THR A 60 -1.53 3.93 -11.63
N GLY A 61 -2.54 3.42 -10.92
CA GLY A 61 -3.83 3.07 -11.52
C GLY A 61 -4.53 4.28 -12.17
N ILE A 62 -4.50 5.44 -11.52
CA ILE A 62 -5.05 6.69 -12.07
C ILE A 62 -4.28 7.13 -13.32
N ALA A 63 -2.94 7.12 -13.26
CA ALA A 63 -2.11 7.51 -14.40
C ALA A 63 -2.37 6.61 -15.62
N LEU A 64 -2.45 5.30 -15.41
CA LEU A 64 -2.73 4.33 -16.45
C LEU A 64 -4.13 4.54 -17.06
N ALA A 65 -5.16 4.71 -16.22
CA ALA A 65 -6.52 4.94 -16.70
C ALA A 65 -6.62 6.21 -17.56
N ARG A 66 -5.89 7.27 -17.20
CA ARG A 66 -5.78 8.50 -18.03
C ARG A 66 -5.10 8.22 -19.37
N GLU A 67 -4.02 7.43 -19.37
CA GLU A 67 -3.28 7.08 -20.58
C GLU A 67 -4.14 6.26 -21.57
N VAL A 68 -4.93 5.31 -21.06
CA VAL A 68 -5.77 4.44 -21.90
C VAL A 68 -7.17 5.00 -22.20
N GLY A 69 -7.46 6.23 -21.75
CA GLY A 69 -8.76 6.89 -21.96
C GLY A 69 -9.92 6.24 -21.22
N GLN A 70 -9.64 5.51 -20.13
CA GLN A 70 -10.68 4.91 -19.29
C GLN A 70 -11.32 5.97 -18.37
N PRO A 71 -12.65 5.99 -18.23
CA PRO A 71 -13.31 6.89 -17.30
C PRO A 71 -12.91 6.58 -15.86
N LEU A 72 -12.37 7.57 -15.15
CA LEU A 72 -12.01 7.50 -13.73
C LEU A 72 -13.21 7.56 -12.78
N ILE A 73 -14.44 7.46 -13.31
CA ILE A 73 -15.69 7.79 -12.60
C ILE A 73 -15.86 6.97 -11.32
N ASP A 74 -15.35 5.74 -11.28
CA ASP A 74 -15.39 4.88 -10.09
C ASP A 74 -14.22 5.14 -9.10
N LEU A 75 -13.08 5.67 -9.57
CA LEU A 75 -11.89 5.97 -8.75
C LEU A 75 -11.91 7.38 -8.14
N GLU A 76 -12.49 8.36 -8.83
CA GLU A 76 -12.62 9.74 -8.35
C GLU A 76 -13.77 9.92 -7.35
N ARG A 77 -14.75 9.02 -7.37
CA ARG A 77 -15.94 9.11 -6.51
C ARG A 77 -15.68 8.71 -5.05
N ASP A 78 -14.70 7.85 -4.81
CA ASP A 78 -14.30 7.43 -3.45
C ASP A 78 -13.24 8.36 -2.80
N GLN A 79 -12.72 9.35 -3.53
CA GLN A 79 -11.99 10.47 -2.93
C GLN A 79 -12.98 11.52 -2.41
N ALA A 80 -13.67 11.20 -1.30
CA ALA A 80 -14.23 12.26 -0.48
C ALA A 80 -13.10 13.21 -0.05
N PRO A 81 -13.31 14.54 -0.02
CA PRO A 81 -12.26 15.44 0.42
C PRO A 81 -11.90 15.09 1.87
N LEU A 82 -10.62 14.78 2.12
CA LEU A 82 -10.09 14.75 3.48
C LEU A 82 -10.32 16.16 4.05
N MET A 83 -11.38 16.32 4.85
CA MET A 83 -11.61 17.56 5.59
C MET A 83 -10.41 17.74 6.53
N MET A 84 -9.54 18.70 6.19
CA MET A 84 -8.53 19.19 7.12
C MET A 84 -9.25 19.96 8.23
N HIS A 85 -9.15 19.46 9.45
CA HIS A 85 -9.48 20.19 10.67
C HIS A 85 -8.26 20.91 11.21
#